data_AF-A0A2V9Q8M3-F1
#
_entry.id   AF-A0A2V9Q8M3-F1
#
_cell.length_a   1.000
_cell.length_b   1.000
_cell.length_c   1.000
_cell.angle_alpha   90.00
_cell.angle_beta   90.00
_cell.angle_gamma   90.00
#
_symmetry.space_group_name_H-M   'P 1'
#
loop_
_entity.id
_entity.type
_entity.pdbx_description
1 polymer ?
#
loop_
_entity_poly.entity_id
_entity_poly.type
_entity_poly.pdbx_seq_one_letter_code
_entity_poly.pdbx_strand_id
1 'polypeptide(L)'
;MTIHMSQISTKPDLVVTSEPVLTGLGRPEYVSENEVLDSPLARLRLLWDQRRLLGRVMLIGLIVGSVIAFLIPKEYQSSVQLMPPDNGSSSSLLMAAMAARGATGGLGELAGGLLNPKTSGDLFVGILHSRTVEDRLAQRFDLKKVYGATLDEDARKQLSENTSISADRKSGILTVAVTDRDPRRAQLLGEGYVQELNHLVTDLSTSAAHRERVFLEDRLRAVKQDLDQAAIEFSQFASQNAAIDIKEQGKAMLEAAATVEGALIAAESEMKGLETIYTVNNARVRSVQARINELRKQLNDMGGKAGVVVPGSAGAADSLYPSIRQLPILGVTYADLYRKTKIQETVFETLTQQYELAKVQEAKETPSVKVLDAPNFPERKSFPPRILIIFLCACFALAAGAFWVIAHGQWQRIDAHNPRKIFVQDVFHVCNQAMPWSPPNGSRWQAATHRAWVRIVQRPKAVVD
;
A
#
# COMPACT_ATOMS: atom_id res chain seq x y z
N MET A 1 44.83 -67.01 27.35
CA MET A 1 45.15 -68.03 28.35
C MET A 1 43.89 -68.83 28.58
N THR A 2 43.97 -70.10 28.17
CA THR A 2 42.96 -71.17 28.11
C THR A 2 42.21 -71.31 29.45
N ILE A 3 40.98 -71.81 29.50
CA ILE A 3 40.71 -73.23 29.81
C ILE A 3 39.21 -73.50 29.56
N HIS A 4 38.89 -74.56 28.82
CA HIS A 4 37.63 -75.28 28.97
C HIS A 4 37.89 -76.77 28.75
N MET A 5 37.66 -77.58 29.78
CA MET A 5 37.66 -79.04 29.77
C MET A 5 36.56 -79.47 30.77
N SER A 6 35.50 -80.16 30.32
CA SER A 6 35.24 -81.61 30.56
C SER A 6 34.96 -81.93 32.04
N GLN A 7 33.98 -82.71 32.49
CA GLN A 7 33.14 -83.77 31.90
C GLN A 7 32.10 -84.24 32.98
N ILE A 8 31.05 -84.95 32.54
CA ILE A 8 30.41 -86.17 33.14
C ILE A 8 29.91 -86.05 34.62
N SER A 9 28.59 -86.03 34.91
CA SER A 9 27.59 -87.13 34.97
C SER A 9 27.84 -88.24 36.02
N THR A 10 27.06 -88.25 37.12
CA THR A 10 26.50 -89.49 37.74
C THR A 10 25.41 -89.19 38.79
N LYS A 11 24.18 -89.65 38.50
CA LYS A 11 23.14 -90.39 39.29
C LYS A 11 23.35 -90.68 40.81
N PRO A 12 22.33 -91.21 41.54
CA PRO A 12 20.90 -90.88 41.72
C PRO A 12 20.51 -90.82 43.23
N ASP A 13 19.25 -90.57 43.58
CA ASP A 13 18.47 -91.49 44.45
C ASP A 13 16.99 -91.06 44.61
N LEU A 14 16.14 -92.07 44.78
CA LEU A 14 14.68 -92.06 44.81
C LEU A 14 14.14 -92.09 46.26
N VAL A 15 12.85 -91.70 46.37
CA VAL A 15 11.77 -92.26 47.21
C VAL A 15 11.05 -91.25 48.14
N VAL A 16 9.89 -90.78 47.65
CA VAL A 16 8.52 -90.69 48.23
C VAL A 16 8.34 -90.42 49.75
N THR A 17 7.62 -89.35 50.13
CA THR A 17 6.27 -89.37 50.79
C THR A 17 5.78 -88.00 51.32
N SER A 18 4.46 -87.80 51.18
CA SER A 18 3.49 -86.98 51.96
C SER A 18 3.52 -85.43 51.95
N GLU A 19 2.36 -84.85 51.58
CA GLU A 19 1.96 -83.43 51.70
C GLU A 19 1.68 -83.01 53.17
N PRO A 20 1.67 -81.68 53.46
CA PRO A 20 0.36 -81.02 53.64
C PRO A 20 0.26 -79.53 53.18
N VAL A 21 -0.86 -79.21 52.52
CA VAL A 21 -1.82 -78.11 52.77
C VAL A 21 -1.34 -76.64 52.98
N LEU A 22 -1.65 -75.83 51.95
CA LEU A 22 -2.12 -74.42 51.90
C LEU A 22 -1.23 -73.25 52.36
N THR A 23 -0.84 -72.40 51.40
CA THR A 23 -1.19 -70.95 51.35
C THR A 23 -0.58 -70.29 50.10
N GLY A 24 -1.32 -69.41 49.43
CA GLY A 24 -0.73 -68.40 48.53
C GLY A 24 -1.22 -68.39 47.08
N LEU A 25 -2.30 -67.64 46.86
CA LEU A 25 -2.48 -66.67 45.77
C LEU A 25 -1.88 -66.97 44.39
N GLY A 26 -2.77 -67.33 43.45
CA GLY A 26 -2.52 -67.25 42.02
C GLY A 26 -3.55 -68.04 41.25
N ARG A 27 -4.78 -67.51 41.12
CA ARG A 27 -5.72 -68.01 40.11
C ARG A 27 -5.00 -67.92 38.76
N PRO A 28 -4.98 -68.97 37.91
CA PRO A 28 -4.60 -68.77 36.52
C PRO A 28 -5.61 -67.80 35.94
N GLU A 29 -5.13 -66.62 35.58
CA GLU A 29 -5.85 -65.63 34.82
C GLU A 29 -6.23 -66.31 33.51
N TYR A 30 -7.50 -66.71 33.40
CA TYR A 30 -8.09 -67.13 32.13
C TYR A 30 -8.07 -65.90 31.23
N VAL A 31 -6.95 -65.70 30.52
CA VAL A 31 -6.89 -64.77 29.39
C VAL A 31 -7.99 -65.23 28.46
N SER A 32 -9.04 -64.42 28.38
CA SER A 32 -10.15 -64.68 27.48
C SER A 32 -9.58 -64.85 26.08
N GLU A 33 -9.93 -65.95 25.41
CA GLU A 33 -9.51 -66.27 24.02
C GLU A 33 -9.85 -65.12 23.05
N ASN A 34 -10.73 -64.22 23.49
CA ASN A 34 -11.17 -62.99 22.83
C ASN A 34 -10.14 -61.84 22.88
N GLU A 35 -9.26 -61.73 23.88
CA GLU A 35 -8.27 -60.64 23.97
C GLU A 35 -7.07 -60.84 23.03
N VAL A 36 -6.68 -62.08 22.76
CA VAL A 36 -5.55 -62.40 21.85
C VAL A 36 -5.91 -62.08 20.38
N LEU A 37 -7.21 -62.11 20.06
CA LEU A 37 -7.75 -61.89 18.71
C LEU A 37 -7.85 -60.40 18.30
N ASP A 38 -7.69 -59.47 19.24
CA ASP A 38 -7.71 -58.02 18.97
C ASP A 38 -6.32 -57.41 18.71
N SER A 39 -5.28 -58.24 18.78
CA SER A 39 -3.88 -57.85 18.55
C SER A 39 -3.68 -57.23 17.15
N PRO A 40 -2.81 -56.21 17.01
CA PRO A 40 -2.51 -55.59 15.71
C PRO A 40 -2.01 -56.61 14.68
N LEU A 41 -1.41 -57.71 15.14
CA LEU A 41 -0.96 -58.83 14.32
C LEU A 41 -2.12 -59.60 13.66
N ALA A 42 -3.26 -59.76 14.34
CA ALA A 42 -4.44 -60.39 13.76
C ALA A 42 -5.05 -59.52 12.64
N ARG A 43 -5.01 -58.19 12.79
CA ARG A 43 -5.46 -57.23 11.76
C ARG A 43 -4.55 -57.26 10.53
N LEU A 44 -3.23 -57.31 10.74
CA LEU A 44 -2.24 -57.46 9.68
C LEU A 44 -2.43 -58.77 8.89
N ARG A 45 -2.71 -59.89 9.58
CA ARG A 45 -2.96 -61.18 8.94
C ARG A 45 -4.24 -61.20 8.11
N LEU A 46 -5.30 -60.54 8.58
CA LEU A 46 -6.58 -60.41 7.86
C LEU A 46 -6.40 -59.58 6.56
N LEU A 47 -5.64 -58.49 6.62
CA LEU A 47 -5.28 -57.71 5.44
C LEU A 47 -4.45 -58.52 4.44
N TRP A 48 -3.52 -59.36 4.91
CA TRP A 48 -2.70 -60.22 4.05
C TRP A 48 -3.50 -61.34 3.36
N ASP A 49 -4.50 -61.89 4.05
CA ASP A 49 -5.39 -62.91 3.52
C ASP A 49 -6.26 -62.35 2.38
N GLN A 50 -6.73 -61.11 2.55
CA GLN A 50 -7.49 -60.39 1.52
C GLN A 50 -6.64 -59.53 0.55
N ARG A 51 -5.34 -59.83 0.39
CA ARG A 51 -4.43 -59.08 -0.50
C ARG A 51 -4.93 -58.89 -1.94
N ARG A 52 -5.72 -59.85 -2.46
CA ARG A 52 -6.34 -59.75 -3.79
C ARG A 52 -7.44 -58.69 -3.86
N LEU A 53 -8.19 -58.48 -2.77
CA LEU A 53 -9.20 -57.43 -2.66
C LEU A 53 -8.50 -56.06 -2.54
N LEU A 54 -7.51 -55.93 -1.65
CA LEU A 54 -6.72 -54.69 -1.55
C LEU A 54 -6.05 -54.32 -2.88
N GLY A 55 -5.48 -55.30 -3.58
CA GLY A 55 -4.89 -55.08 -4.91
C GLY A 55 -5.91 -54.58 -5.95
N ARG A 56 -7.14 -55.11 -5.94
CA ARG A 56 -8.22 -54.62 -6.82
C ARG A 56 -8.67 -53.21 -6.48
N VAL A 57 -8.81 -52.88 -5.19
CA VAL A 57 -9.21 -51.54 -4.74
C VAL A 57 -8.12 -50.51 -5.05
N MET A 58 -6.85 -50.87 -4.85
CA MET A 58 -5.71 -50.04 -5.23
C MET A 58 -5.66 -49.81 -6.74
N LEU A 59 -5.88 -50.85 -7.55
CA LEU A 59 -5.96 -50.74 -9.02
C LEU A 59 -7.10 -49.80 -9.44
N ILE A 60 -8.29 -49.94 -8.86
CA ILE A 60 -9.43 -49.05 -9.12
C ILE A 60 -9.07 -47.62 -8.73
N GLY A 61 -8.46 -47.40 -7.56
CA GLY A 61 -7.99 -46.08 -7.12
C GLY A 61 -6.98 -45.44 -8.07
N LEU A 62 -6.07 -46.25 -8.64
CA LEU A 62 -5.09 -45.80 -9.63
C LEU A 62 -5.75 -45.42 -10.96
N ILE A 63 -6.71 -46.23 -11.45
CA ILE A 63 -7.49 -45.93 -12.66
C ILE A 63 -8.30 -44.65 -12.46
N VAL A 64 -9.04 -44.54 -11.35
CA VAL A 64 -9.85 -43.36 -11.03
C VAL A 64 -8.96 -42.12 -10.89
N GLY A 65 -7.85 -42.22 -10.16
CA GLY A 65 -6.88 -41.14 -10.03
C GLY A 65 -6.28 -40.71 -11.37
N SER A 66 -6.02 -41.67 -12.26
CA SER A 66 -5.54 -41.39 -13.62
C SER A 66 -6.59 -40.64 -14.44
N VAL A 67 -7.84 -41.10 -14.43
CA VAL A 67 -8.96 -40.43 -15.11
C VAL A 67 -9.12 -38.99 -14.61
N ILE A 68 -9.12 -38.79 -13.28
CA ILE A 68 -9.23 -37.45 -12.68
C ILE A 68 -8.05 -36.57 -13.10
N ALA A 69 -6.82 -37.08 -13.02
CA ALA A 69 -5.60 -36.32 -13.35
C ALA A 69 -5.50 -35.94 -14.85
N PHE A 70 -6.14 -36.70 -15.73
CA PHE A 70 -6.23 -36.40 -17.16
C PHE A 70 -7.43 -35.53 -17.52
N LEU A 71 -8.49 -35.50 -16.69
CA LEU A 71 -9.66 -34.66 -16.90
C LEU A 71 -9.39 -33.17 -16.58
N ILE A 72 -8.49 -32.88 -15.63
CA ILE A 72 -8.10 -31.51 -15.32
C ILE A 72 -7.19 -30.95 -16.45
N PRO A 73 -7.53 -29.77 -17.01
CA PRO A 73 -6.74 -29.17 -18.10
C PRO A 73 -5.32 -28.86 -17.65
N LYS A 74 -4.41 -28.82 -18.62
CA LYS A 74 -3.02 -28.41 -18.40
C LYS A 74 -2.92 -26.90 -18.33
N GLU A 75 -2.10 -26.41 -17.40
CA GLU A 75 -1.84 -24.99 -17.21
C GLU A 75 -0.34 -24.71 -17.26
N TYR A 76 0.00 -23.53 -17.75
CA TYR A 76 1.34 -23.04 -18.02
C TYR A 76 1.50 -21.67 -17.37
N GLN A 77 2.62 -21.45 -16.69
CA GLN A 77 2.87 -20.23 -15.94
C GLN A 77 4.01 -19.45 -16.59
N SER A 78 3.75 -18.21 -16.99
CA SER A 78 4.77 -17.25 -17.44
C SER A 78 5.07 -16.25 -16.33
N SER A 79 6.34 -16.00 -16.07
CA SER A 79 6.80 -15.07 -15.03
C SER A 79 7.59 -13.93 -15.65
N VAL A 80 7.33 -12.71 -15.18
CA VAL A 80 8.06 -11.49 -15.55
C VAL A 80 8.56 -10.80 -14.29
N GLN A 81 9.78 -10.26 -14.34
CA GLN A 81 10.39 -9.53 -13.23
C GLN A 81 10.59 -8.07 -13.61
N LEU A 82 10.11 -7.19 -12.75
CA LEU A 82 10.08 -5.74 -12.96
C LEU A 82 10.81 -5.05 -11.81
N MET A 83 11.58 -4.02 -12.13
CA MET A 83 12.17 -3.13 -11.15
C MET A 83 11.41 -1.79 -11.19
N PRO A 84 10.66 -1.45 -10.13
CA PRO A 84 10.10 -0.13 -9.96
C PRO A 84 11.18 0.96 -10.07
N PRO A 85 10.90 2.12 -10.69
CA PRO A 85 11.80 3.25 -10.59
C PRO A 85 11.96 3.66 -9.12
N ASP A 86 13.20 3.88 -8.69
CA ASP A 86 13.48 4.49 -7.40
C ASP A 86 13.00 5.94 -7.45
N ASN A 87 11.82 6.19 -6.89
CA ASN A 87 11.35 7.54 -6.62
C ASN A 87 12.30 8.10 -5.56
N GLY A 88 13.29 8.91 -5.97
CA GLY A 88 14.29 9.56 -5.10
C GLY A 88 13.73 10.49 -4.02
N SER A 89 12.40 10.51 -3.83
CA SER A 89 11.66 11.28 -2.84
C SER A 89 11.71 10.69 -1.42
N SER A 90 12.08 9.41 -1.26
CA SER A 90 12.27 8.80 0.06
C SER A 90 13.49 9.39 0.81
N SER A 91 14.54 9.76 0.08
CA SER A 91 15.75 10.41 0.61
C SER A 91 15.50 11.84 1.11
N SER A 92 14.66 12.60 0.40
CA SER A 92 14.33 13.97 0.78
C SER A 92 13.40 14.02 1.99
N LEU A 93 12.46 13.08 2.11
CA LEU A 93 11.60 12.94 3.29
C LEU A 93 12.37 12.52 4.54
N LEU A 94 13.35 11.62 4.39
CA LEU A 94 14.24 11.25 5.49
C LEU A 94 15.13 12.42 5.92
N MET A 95 15.64 13.22 4.98
CA MET A 95 16.42 14.41 5.29
C MET A 95 15.56 15.51 5.93
N ALA A 96 14.30 15.69 5.51
CA ALA A 96 13.35 16.59 6.16
C ALA A 96 13.00 16.13 7.58
N ALA A 97 12.84 14.82 7.81
CA ALA A 97 12.63 14.25 9.13
C ALA A 97 13.87 14.37 10.02
N MET A 98 15.09 14.25 9.47
CA MET A 98 16.34 14.47 10.21
C MET A 98 16.63 15.95 10.47
N ALA A 99 16.20 16.86 9.59
CA ALA A 99 16.27 18.31 9.82
C ALA A 99 15.24 18.74 10.88
N ALA A 100 14.04 18.17 10.87
CA ALA A 100 13.03 18.38 11.91
C ALA A 100 13.47 17.85 13.29
N ARG A 101 14.27 16.76 13.31
CA ARG A 101 14.92 16.26 14.53
C ARG A 101 15.94 17.23 15.15
N GLY A 102 16.48 18.18 14.38
CA GLY A 102 17.39 19.20 14.87
C GLY A 102 16.69 20.38 15.57
N ALA A 103 15.37 20.54 15.40
CA ALA A 103 14.64 21.72 15.88
C ALA A 103 13.82 21.50 17.15
N THR A 104 13.34 20.27 17.44
CA THR A 104 12.54 20.00 18.65
C THR A 104 12.76 18.58 19.17
N GLY A 105 13.49 18.45 20.28
CA GLY A 105 13.77 17.18 20.98
C GLY A 105 12.56 16.57 21.69
N GLY A 106 11.42 16.39 21.01
CA GLY A 106 10.19 15.95 21.66
C GLY A 106 9.11 15.42 20.72
N LEU A 107 9.43 14.45 19.85
CA LEU A 107 8.42 13.72 19.06
C LEU A 107 8.83 12.25 18.87
N GLY A 108 9.10 11.54 19.96
CA GLY A 108 9.39 10.10 19.96
C GLY A 108 8.20 9.20 19.57
N GLU A 109 6.96 9.70 19.63
CA GLU A 109 5.74 8.90 19.41
C GLU A 109 5.18 8.97 17.98
N LEU A 110 5.52 9.99 17.18
CA LEU A 110 5.16 10.02 15.75
C LEU A 110 6.08 9.13 14.87
N ALA A 111 7.16 8.58 15.46
CA ALA A 111 8.13 7.76 14.74
C ALA A 111 7.61 6.35 14.41
N GLY A 112 6.66 5.78 15.17
CA GLY A 112 6.17 4.41 14.92
C GLY A 112 5.38 4.25 13.63
N GLY A 113 4.61 5.27 13.24
CA GLY A 113 3.81 5.27 12.01
C GLY A 113 4.59 5.68 10.75
N LEU A 114 5.75 6.32 10.91
CA LEU A 114 6.62 6.77 9.82
C LEU A 114 7.63 5.70 9.37
N LEU A 115 7.83 4.65 10.17
CA LEU A 115 8.81 3.58 9.91
C LEU A 115 8.30 2.49 8.95
N ASN A 116 7.07 2.58 8.48
CA ASN A 116 6.56 1.69 7.45
C ASN A 116 6.17 2.48 6.18
N PRO A 117 7.13 3.17 5.51
CA PRO A 117 6.86 3.77 4.21
C PRO A 117 6.41 2.63 3.30
N LYS A 118 5.14 2.66 2.88
CA LYS A 118 4.65 1.75 1.84
C LYS A 118 5.62 1.89 0.67
N THR A 119 6.29 0.80 0.36
CA THR A 119 7.40 0.82 -0.60
C THR A 119 6.83 1.11 -1.98
N SER A 120 7.61 1.73 -2.88
CA SER A 120 7.17 1.98 -4.26
C SER A 120 6.59 0.71 -4.90
N GLY A 121 7.16 -0.47 -4.59
CA GLY A 121 6.65 -1.76 -5.04
C GLY A 121 5.18 -2.05 -4.69
N ASP A 122 4.73 -1.72 -3.48
CA ASP A 122 3.33 -1.94 -3.07
C ASP A 122 2.34 -1.11 -3.91
N LEU A 123 2.76 0.08 -4.35
CA LEU A 123 1.97 0.92 -5.25
C LEU A 123 1.85 0.26 -6.64
N PHE A 124 2.94 -0.26 -7.20
CA PHE A 124 2.89 -0.97 -8.50
C PHE A 124 2.05 -2.25 -8.42
N VAL A 125 2.14 -3.00 -7.32
CA VAL A 125 1.23 -4.15 -7.06
C VAL A 125 -0.23 -3.69 -7.07
N GLY A 126 -0.54 -2.58 -6.39
CA GLY A 126 -1.88 -2.00 -6.37
C GLY A 126 -2.38 -1.54 -7.74
N ILE A 127 -1.50 -0.96 -8.58
CA ILE A 127 -1.85 -0.57 -9.96
C ILE A 127 -2.13 -1.80 -10.82
N LEU A 128 -1.31 -2.85 -10.72
CA LEU A 128 -1.50 -4.09 -11.48
C LEU A 128 -2.80 -4.82 -11.11
N HIS A 129 -3.23 -4.75 -9.85
CA HIS A 129 -4.53 -5.24 -9.38
C HIS A 129 -5.69 -4.25 -9.62
N SER A 130 -5.43 -3.11 -10.24
CA SER A 130 -6.49 -2.13 -10.50
C SER A 130 -7.46 -2.65 -11.56
N ARG A 131 -8.74 -2.30 -11.38
CA ARG A 131 -9.79 -2.66 -12.34
C ARG A 131 -9.46 -2.18 -13.75
N THR A 132 -8.85 -1.00 -13.88
CA THR A 132 -8.47 -0.43 -15.18
C THR A 132 -7.50 -1.33 -15.94
N VAL A 133 -6.49 -1.92 -15.27
CA VAL A 133 -5.54 -2.85 -15.91
C VAL A 133 -6.25 -4.15 -16.25
N GLU A 134 -6.99 -4.73 -15.31
CA GLU A 134 -7.70 -5.99 -15.52
C GLU A 134 -8.74 -5.91 -16.65
N ASP A 135 -9.50 -4.80 -16.72
CA ASP A 135 -10.50 -4.57 -17.78
C ASP A 135 -9.84 -4.43 -19.16
N ARG A 136 -8.74 -3.68 -19.25
CA ARG A 136 -7.99 -3.52 -20.53
C ARG A 136 -7.40 -4.84 -21.00
N LEU A 137 -6.83 -5.63 -20.10
CA LEU A 137 -6.31 -6.96 -20.43
C LEU A 137 -7.44 -7.91 -20.83
N ALA A 138 -8.57 -7.89 -20.10
CA ALA A 138 -9.73 -8.71 -20.41
C ALA A 138 -10.30 -8.41 -21.79
N GLN A 139 -10.36 -7.13 -22.18
CA GLN A 139 -10.80 -6.72 -23.52
C GLN A 139 -9.76 -7.05 -24.60
N ARG A 140 -8.48 -6.75 -24.36
CA ARG A 140 -7.39 -6.95 -25.33
C ARG A 140 -7.22 -8.42 -25.72
N PHE A 141 -7.38 -9.33 -24.76
CA PHE A 141 -7.24 -10.77 -24.97
C PHE A 141 -8.58 -11.51 -25.10
N ASP A 142 -9.70 -10.78 -25.14
CA ASP A 142 -11.06 -11.32 -25.23
C ASP A 142 -11.30 -12.44 -24.19
N LEU A 143 -10.85 -12.19 -22.94
CA LEU A 143 -10.80 -13.18 -21.87
C LEU A 143 -12.19 -13.71 -21.50
N LYS A 144 -13.23 -12.92 -21.77
CA LYS A 144 -14.63 -13.31 -21.63
C LYS A 144 -14.93 -14.59 -22.41
N LYS A 145 -14.51 -14.67 -23.69
CA LYS A 145 -14.71 -15.86 -24.52
C LYS A 145 -13.78 -17.00 -24.12
N VAL A 146 -12.54 -16.68 -23.77
CA VAL A 146 -11.51 -17.66 -23.38
C VAL A 146 -11.92 -18.44 -22.13
N TYR A 147 -12.43 -17.73 -21.13
CA TYR A 147 -12.82 -18.30 -19.86
C TYR A 147 -14.27 -18.81 -19.87
N GLY A 148 -15.07 -18.43 -20.86
CA GLY A 148 -16.50 -18.75 -20.91
C GLY A 148 -17.30 -17.96 -19.88
N ALA A 149 -16.85 -16.75 -19.54
CA ALA A 149 -17.50 -15.88 -18.58
C ALA A 149 -18.68 -15.14 -19.22
N THR A 150 -19.79 -15.01 -18.50
CA THR A 150 -20.97 -14.26 -18.95
C THR A 150 -20.84 -12.77 -18.63
N LEU A 151 -20.28 -12.44 -17.46
CA LEU A 151 -20.02 -11.06 -17.02
C LEU A 151 -18.54 -10.73 -17.13
N ASP A 152 -18.24 -9.45 -17.36
CA ASP A 152 -16.86 -8.96 -17.42
C ASP A 152 -16.20 -9.04 -16.03
N GLU A 153 -17.00 -8.95 -14.97
CA GLU A 153 -16.54 -9.13 -13.59
C GLU A 153 -15.99 -10.53 -13.32
N ASP A 154 -16.65 -11.56 -13.85
CA ASP A 154 -16.23 -12.95 -13.70
C ASP A 154 -14.91 -13.18 -14.44
N ALA A 155 -14.77 -12.60 -15.63
CA ALA A 155 -13.53 -12.65 -16.40
C ALA A 155 -12.36 -11.99 -15.65
N ARG A 156 -12.60 -10.83 -15.02
CA ARG A 156 -11.61 -10.15 -14.17
C ARG A 156 -11.23 -11.00 -12.96
N LYS A 157 -12.23 -11.52 -12.23
CA LYS A 157 -12.00 -12.34 -11.05
C LYS A 157 -11.14 -13.57 -11.39
N GLN A 158 -11.45 -14.25 -12.49
CA GLN A 158 -10.69 -15.41 -12.94
C GLN A 158 -9.28 -15.05 -13.42
N LEU A 159 -9.10 -13.91 -14.08
CA LEU A 159 -7.76 -13.40 -14.42
C LEU A 159 -6.93 -13.12 -13.15
N SER A 160 -7.56 -12.51 -12.13
CA SER A 160 -6.93 -12.20 -10.85
C SER A 160 -6.53 -13.48 -10.09
N GLU A 161 -7.39 -14.50 -10.06
CA GLU A 161 -7.08 -15.81 -9.44
C GLU A 161 -5.95 -16.54 -10.17
N ASN A 162 -5.86 -16.39 -11.49
CA ASN A 162 -4.82 -17.00 -12.32
C ASN A 162 -3.50 -16.21 -12.32
N THR A 163 -3.45 -15.03 -11.69
CA THR A 163 -2.31 -14.14 -11.70
C THR A 163 -1.80 -13.90 -10.28
N SER A 164 -0.57 -14.33 -10.00
CA SER A 164 0.09 -14.02 -8.73
C SER A 164 1.05 -12.86 -8.91
N ILE A 165 0.82 -11.77 -8.18
CA ILE A 165 1.70 -10.59 -8.17
C ILE A 165 2.31 -10.47 -6.77
N SER A 166 3.64 -10.43 -6.70
CA SER A 166 4.35 -10.28 -5.43
C SER A 166 5.53 -9.32 -5.56
N ALA A 167 5.72 -8.46 -4.56
CA ALA A 167 6.88 -7.59 -4.46
C ALA A 167 7.77 -8.08 -3.32
N ASP A 168 9.04 -8.36 -3.61
CA ASP A 168 10.02 -8.66 -2.59
C ASP A 168 10.53 -7.36 -1.95
N ARG A 169 10.20 -7.15 -0.67
CA ARG A 169 10.58 -5.94 0.08
C ARG A 169 12.09 -5.78 0.25
N LYS A 170 12.87 -6.86 0.15
CA LYS A 170 14.33 -6.81 0.31
C LYS A 170 15.04 -6.41 -0.97
N SER A 171 14.66 -7.01 -2.09
CA SER A 171 15.26 -6.71 -3.40
C SER A 171 14.56 -5.58 -4.15
N GLY A 172 13.34 -5.21 -3.78
CA GLY A 172 12.50 -4.26 -4.50
C GLY A 172 11.95 -4.81 -5.83
N ILE A 173 12.22 -6.08 -6.15
CA ILE A 173 11.82 -6.71 -7.41
C ILE A 173 10.35 -7.13 -7.33
N LEU A 174 9.59 -6.74 -8.34
CA LEU A 174 8.20 -7.12 -8.55
C LEU A 174 8.16 -8.33 -9.49
N THR A 175 7.55 -9.42 -9.03
CA THR A 175 7.32 -10.62 -9.83
C THR A 175 5.83 -10.71 -10.18
N VAL A 176 5.52 -10.78 -11.48
CA VAL A 176 4.17 -11.05 -11.98
C VAL A 176 4.19 -12.41 -12.64
N ALA A 177 3.39 -13.34 -12.14
CA ALA A 177 3.28 -14.69 -12.69
C ALA A 177 1.85 -14.94 -13.14
N VAL A 178 1.65 -15.16 -14.43
CA VAL A 178 0.34 -15.40 -15.04
C VAL A 178 0.24 -16.85 -15.45
N THR A 179 -0.85 -17.51 -15.06
CA THR A 179 -1.12 -18.91 -15.37
C THR A 179 -2.25 -19.02 -16.40
N ASP A 180 -2.03 -19.79 -17.46
CA ASP A 180 -3.04 -20.00 -18.49
C ASP A 180 -2.94 -21.39 -19.15
N ARG A 181 -4.01 -21.84 -19.81
CA ARG A 181 -4.09 -23.11 -20.54
C ARG A 181 -3.23 -23.12 -21.81
N ASP A 182 -3.01 -21.97 -22.43
CA ASP A 182 -2.16 -21.81 -23.61
C ASP A 182 -0.83 -21.14 -23.21
N PRO A 183 0.33 -21.77 -23.46
CA PRO A 183 1.63 -21.19 -23.14
C PRO A 183 1.88 -19.84 -23.83
N ARG A 184 1.38 -19.64 -25.06
CA ARG A 184 1.54 -18.36 -25.77
C ARG A 184 0.73 -17.27 -25.11
N ARG A 185 -0.50 -17.57 -24.70
CA ARG A 185 -1.38 -16.60 -24.05
C ARG A 185 -0.86 -16.22 -22.66
N ALA A 186 -0.32 -17.18 -21.90
CA ALA A 186 0.33 -16.88 -20.62
C ALA A 186 1.48 -15.86 -20.79
N GLN A 187 2.33 -16.05 -21.80
CA GLN A 187 3.41 -15.11 -22.11
C GLN A 187 2.88 -13.74 -22.54
N LEU A 188 1.91 -13.72 -23.46
CA LEU A 188 1.31 -12.47 -23.96
C LEU A 188 0.57 -11.71 -22.87
N LEU A 189 -0.07 -12.40 -21.92
CA LEU A 189 -0.70 -11.75 -20.76
C LEU A 189 0.36 -11.14 -19.84
N GLY A 190 1.47 -11.85 -19.58
CA GLY A 190 2.60 -11.30 -18.84
C GLY A 190 3.14 -10.02 -19.49
N GLU A 191 3.33 -10.05 -20.80
CA GLU A 191 3.74 -8.88 -21.60
C GLU A 191 2.69 -7.76 -21.54
N GLY A 192 1.40 -8.12 -21.63
CA GLY A 192 0.29 -7.20 -21.51
C GLY A 192 0.28 -6.45 -20.18
N TYR A 193 0.51 -7.15 -19.06
CA TYR A 193 0.60 -6.54 -17.74
C TYR A 193 1.72 -5.48 -17.66
N VAL A 194 2.89 -5.78 -18.22
CA VAL A 194 4.01 -4.83 -18.26
C VAL A 194 3.63 -3.60 -19.08
N GLN A 195 3.04 -3.80 -20.26
CA GLN A 195 2.67 -2.71 -21.16
C GLN A 195 1.60 -1.80 -20.56
N GLU A 196 0.55 -2.38 -19.97
CA GLU A 196 -0.51 -1.61 -19.31
C GLU A 196 -0.01 -0.86 -18.07
N LEU A 197 0.87 -1.49 -17.28
CA LEU A 197 1.52 -0.82 -16.16
C LEU A 197 2.35 0.37 -16.65
N ASN A 198 3.18 0.17 -17.67
CA ASN A 198 4.02 1.24 -18.22
C ASN A 198 3.18 2.39 -18.79
N HIS A 199 2.09 2.08 -19.49
CA HIS A 199 1.16 3.07 -20.03
C HIS A 199 0.51 3.89 -18.91
N LEU A 200 -0.04 3.24 -17.88
CA LEU A 200 -0.69 3.94 -16.78
C LEU A 200 0.29 4.77 -15.95
N VAL A 201 1.48 4.25 -15.70
CA VAL A 201 2.51 4.98 -14.95
C VAL A 201 2.94 6.22 -15.72
N THR A 202 3.22 6.08 -17.03
CA THR A 202 3.59 7.19 -17.91
C THR A 202 2.47 8.23 -18.01
N ASP A 203 1.23 7.79 -18.22
CA ASP A 203 0.07 8.70 -18.29
C ASP A 203 -0.07 9.51 -17.00
N LEU A 204 0.00 8.85 -15.84
CA LEU A 204 -0.21 9.49 -14.53
C LEU A 204 0.95 10.43 -14.17
N SER A 205 2.19 10.03 -14.42
CA SER A 205 3.38 10.81 -14.08
C SER A 205 3.55 12.03 -15.00
N THR A 206 3.45 11.83 -16.32
CA THR A 206 3.58 12.91 -17.29
C THR A 206 2.45 13.91 -17.09
N SER A 207 1.23 13.44 -16.82
CA SER A 207 0.10 14.33 -16.50
C SER A 207 0.31 15.12 -15.21
N ALA A 208 0.99 14.58 -14.20
CA ALA A 208 1.24 15.32 -12.96
C ALA A 208 2.26 16.45 -13.17
N ALA A 209 3.44 16.14 -13.71
CA ALA A 209 4.49 17.12 -13.99
C ALA A 209 4.04 18.19 -15.00
N HIS A 210 3.33 17.77 -16.05
CA HIS A 210 2.75 18.69 -17.03
C HIS A 210 1.74 19.64 -16.40
N ARG A 211 0.83 19.14 -15.55
CA ARG A 211 -0.16 19.99 -14.85
C ARG A 211 0.50 20.99 -13.92
N GLU A 212 1.56 20.58 -13.21
CA GLU A 212 2.33 21.48 -12.36
C GLU A 212 3.01 22.58 -13.17
N ARG A 213 3.66 22.24 -14.29
CA ARG A 213 4.26 23.22 -15.20
C ARG A 213 3.22 24.21 -15.72
N VAL A 214 2.07 23.71 -16.20
CA VAL A 214 0.98 24.57 -16.73
C VAL A 214 0.43 25.48 -15.63
N PHE A 215 0.20 24.97 -14.42
CA PHE A 215 -0.26 25.76 -13.29
C PHE A 215 0.73 26.89 -12.93
N LEU A 216 2.02 26.58 -12.85
CA LEU A 216 3.07 27.56 -12.60
C LEU A 216 3.16 28.58 -13.74
N GLU A 217 3.00 28.16 -14.99
CA GLU A 217 2.98 29.05 -16.16
C GLU A 217 1.85 30.09 -16.05
N ASP A 218 0.63 29.64 -15.76
CA ASP A 218 -0.53 30.51 -15.62
C ASP A 218 -0.36 31.48 -14.44
N ARG A 219 0.16 30.98 -13.31
CA ARG A 219 0.45 31.83 -12.15
C ARG A 219 1.53 32.85 -12.45
N LEU A 220 2.58 32.47 -13.17
CA LEU A 220 3.68 33.34 -13.56
C LEU A 220 3.18 34.47 -14.49
N ARG A 221 2.26 34.16 -15.42
CA ARG A 221 1.62 35.17 -16.28
C ARG A 221 0.82 36.18 -15.47
N ALA A 222 0.02 35.72 -14.50
CA ALA A 222 -0.75 36.61 -13.63
C ALA A 222 0.16 37.50 -12.76
N VAL A 223 1.16 36.91 -12.10
CA VAL A 223 2.10 37.67 -11.25
C VAL A 223 2.92 38.65 -12.07
N LYS A 224 3.29 38.31 -13.31
CA LYS A 224 3.97 39.25 -14.21
C LYS A 224 3.13 40.49 -14.49
N GLN A 225 1.83 40.32 -14.78
CA GLN A 225 0.93 41.46 -14.98
C GLN A 225 0.81 42.32 -13.72
N ASP A 226 0.68 41.69 -12.55
CA ASP A 226 0.63 42.40 -11.27
C ASP A 226 1.94 43.16 -10.96
N LEU A 227 3.09 42.57 -11.30
CA LEU A 227 4.40 43.19 -11.17
C LEU A 227 4.56 44.39 -12.11
N ASP A 228 4.22 44.23 -13.39
CA ASP A 228 4.29 45.31 -14.39
C ASP A 228 3.41 46.49 -13.96
N GLN A 229 2.19 46.21 -13.49
CA GLN A 229 1.27 47.22 -12.98
C GLN A 229 1.79 47.92 -11.72
N ALA A 230 2.31 47.17 -10.74
CA ALA A 230 2.90 47.74 -9.53
C ALA A 230 4.15 48.58 -9.84
N ALA A 231 4.99 48.14 -10.79
CA ALA A 231 6.17 48.87 -11.23
C ALA A 231 5.79 50.19 -11.94
N ILE A 232 4.75 50.19 -12.77
CA ILE A 232 4.22 51.41 -13.42
C ILE A 232 3.67 52.37 -12.36
N GLU A 233 2.85 51.90 -11.42
CA GLU A 233 2.30 52.72 -10.32
C GLU A 233 3.43 53.36 -9.50
N PHE A 234 4.45 52.57 -9.15
CA PHE A 234 5.62 53.05 -8.42
C PHE A 234 6.42 54.08 -9.24
N SER A 235 6.68 53.82 -10.51
CA SER A 235 7.41 54.72 -11.40
C SER A 235 6.69 56.05 -11.63
N GLN A 236 5.37 56.02 -11.83
CA GLN A 236 4.55 57.23 -11.97
C GLN A 236 4.56 58.06 -10.68
N PHE A 237 4.42 57.42 -9.52
CA PHE A 237 4.50 58.11 -8.24
C PHE A 237 5.89 58.72 -8.00
N ALA A 238 6.95 57.96 -8.29
CA ALA A 238 8.33 58.41 -8.09
C ALA A 238 8.68 59.61 -9.00
N SER A 239 8.25 59.56 -10.28
CA SER A 239 8.50 60.63 -11.25
C SER A 239 7.69 61.90 -10.99
N GLN A 240 6.40 61.79 -10.64
CA GLN A 240 5.55 62.93 -10.32
C GLN A 240 5.99 63.68 -9.06
N ASN A 241 6.58 62.97 -8.09
CA ASN A 241 6.99 63.55 -6.81
C ASN A 241 8.50 63.81 -6.69
N ALA A 242 9.26 63.73 -7.80
CA ALA A 242 10.72 63.90 -7.85
C ALA A 242 11.46 63.09 -6.75
N ALA A 243 10.91 61.92 -6.43
CA ALA A 243 11.16 61.15 -5.22
C ALA A 243 12.26 60.11 -5.44
N ILE A 244 13.47 60.56 -5.75
CA ILE A 244 14.61 59.64 -5.87
C ILE A 244 15.17 59.31 -4.47
N ASP A 245 14.98 60.20 -3.47
CA ASP A 245 15.32 59.91 -2.07
C ASP A 245 14.48 60.70 -1.05
N ILE A 246 13.17 60.40 -0.94
CA ILE A 246 12.28 61.05 0.07
C ILE A 246 12.83 60.88 1.50
N LYS A 247 13.57 59.80 1.77
CA LYS A 247 14.05 59.46 3.12
C LYS A 247 15.21 60.36 3.55
N GLU A 248 16.22 60.53 2.71
CA GLU A 248 17.33 61.44 3.00
C GLU A 248 16.92 62.91 2.86
N GLN A 249 16.14 63.24 1.81
CA GLN A 249 15.68 64.60 1.58
C GLN A 249 14.69 65.07 2.65
N GLY A 250 13.74 64.21 3.06
CA GLY A 250 12.77 64.56 4.11
C GLY A 250 13.40 64.76 5.49
N LYS A 251 14.46 63.99 5.80
CA LYS A 251 15.26 64.18 7.01
C LYS A 251 15.97 65.53 7.01
N ALA A 252 16.63 65.89 5.90
CA ALA A 252 17.31 67.17 5.75
C ALA A 252 16.35 68.37 5.86
N MET A 253 15.13 68.25 5.30
CA MET A 253 14.11 69.30 5.43
C MET A 253 13.57 69.44 6.85
N LEU A 254 13.35 68.33 7.55
CA LEU A 254 12.90 68.35 8.94
C LEU A 254 13.96 68.97 9.87
N GLU A 255 15.24 68.65 9.65
CA GLU A 255 16.35 69.27 10.38
C GLU A 255 16.44 70.79 10.09
N ALA A 256 16.27 71.21 8.82
CA ALA A 256 16.21 72.62 8.46
C ALA A 256 15.02 73.36 9.11
N ALA A 257 13.83 72.76 9.14
CA ALA A 257 12.69 73.37 9.84
C ALA A 257 12.86 73.41 11.36
N ALA A 258 13.42 72.35 11.97
CA ALA A 258 13.68 72.31 13.41
C ALA A 258 14.68 73.39 13.84
N THR A 259 15.70 73.67 13.02
CA THR A 259 16.64 74.76 13.28
C THR A 259 15.99 76.15 13.21
N VAL A 260 15.11 76.39 12.22
CA VAL A 260 14.36 77.65 12.10
C VAL A 260 13.33 77.81 13.21
N GLU A 261 12.63 76.75 13.59
CA GLU A 261 11.66 76.75 14.69
C GLU A 261 12.34 76.96 16.04
N GLY A 262 13.51 76.35 16.26
CA GLY A 262 14.35 76.63 17.42
C GLY A 262 14.78 78.10 17.49
N ALA A 263 15.17 78.70 16.36
CA ALA A 263 15.52 80.12 16.29
C ALA A 263 14.30 81.04 16.53
N LEU A 264 13.11 80.65 16.09
CA LEU A 264 11.86 81.36 16.34
C LEU A 264 11.51 81.36 17.83
N ILE A 265 11.56 80.21 18.50
CA ILE A 265 11.30 80.08 19.94
C ILE A 265 12.29 80.93 20.74
N ALA A 266 13.57 80.93 20.35
CA ALA A 266 14.59 81.76 21.00
C ALA A 266 14.26 83.27 20.85
N ALA A 267 13.89 83.71 19.66
CA ALA A 267 13.51 85.11 19.40
C ALA A 267 12.21 85.51 20.12
N GLU A 268 11.21 84.64 20.20
CA GLU A 268 9.96 84.87 20.95
C GLU A 268 10.21 84.97 22.47
N SER A 269 11.11 84.12 23.00
CA SER A 269 11.55 84.19 24.39
C SER A 269 12.28 85.49 24.70
N GLU A 270 13.18 85.92 23.81
CA GLU A 270 13.89 87.21 23.90
C GLU A 270 12.90 88.39 23.89
N MET A 271 11.90 88.35 23.00
CA MET A 271 10.86 89.38 22.92
C MET A 271 10.06 89.49 24.22
N LYS A 272 9.56 88.38 24.77
CA LYS A 272 8.82 88.37 26.05
C LYS A 272 9.66 88.89 27.22
N GLY A 273 10.95 88.57 27.24
CA GLY A 273 11.89 89.14 28.21
C GLY A 273 12.03 90.66 28.07
N LEU A 274 12.12 91.15 26.83
CA LEU A 274 12.19 92.59 26.54
C LEU A 274 10.87 93.32 26.85
N GLU A 275 9.71 92.70 26.65
CA GLU A 275 8.39 93.26 26.97
C GLU A 275 8.16 93.45 28.49
N THR A 276 8.87 92.69 29.32
CA THR A 276 8.80 92.84 30.79
C THR A 276 9.53 94.11 31.27
N ILE A 277 10.49 94.59 30.49
CA ILE A 277 11.40 95.70 30.85
C ILE A 277 11.12 96.96 30.01
N TYR A 278 10.60 96.80 28.78
CA TYR A 278 10.39 97.88 27.82
C TYR A 278 8.96 97.90 27.29
N THR A 279 8.47 99.10 26.95
CA THR A 279 7.17 99.26 26.28
C THR A 279 7.25 98.86 24.80
N VAL A 280 6.09 98.47 24.23
CA VAL A 280 5.93 97.89 22.88
C VAL A 280 6.50 98.77 21.75
N ASN A 281 6.76 100.06 22.00
CA ASN A 281 7.25 101.01 21.00
C ASN A 281 8.79 101.13 20.91
N ASN A 282 9.53 100.46 21.81
CA ASN A 282 10.98 100.50 21.83
C ASN A 282 11.57 99.84 20.56
N ALA A 283 12.62 100.44 19.99
CA ALA A 283 13.30 99.95 18.80
C ALA A 283 13.79 98.49 18.94
N ARG A 284 14.20 98.08 20.16
CA ARG A 284 14.63 96.70 20.44
C ARG A 284 13.50 95.69 20.24
N VAL A 285 12.31 95.98 20.79
CA VAL A 285 11.12 95.12 20.65
C VAL A 285 10.71 95.02 19.17
N ARG A 286 10.72 96.14 18.43
CA ARG A 286 10.43 96.14 16.98
C ARG A 286 11.42 95.32 16.16
N SER A 287 12.71 95.35 16.49
CA SER A 287 13.74 94.58 15.77
C SER A 287 13.57 93.07 15.95
N VAL A 288 13.26 92.62 17.17
CA VAL A 288 12.99 91.21 17.46
C VAL A 288 11.66 90.78 16.84
N GLN A 289 10.64 91.64 16.87
CA GLN A 289 9.36 91.39 16.18
C GLN A 289 9.53 91.23 14.66
N ALA A 290 10.35 92.07 14.02
CA ALA A 290 10.66 91.94 12.60
C ALA A 290 11.37 90.61 12.30
N ARG A 291 12.30 90.19 13.17
CA ARG A 291 12.99 88.91 13.08
C ARG A 291 12.05 87.71 13.25
N ILE A 292 11.14 87.76 14.22
CA ILE A 292 10.09 86.75 14.43
C ILE A 292 9.21 86.65 13.17
N ASN A 293 8.78 87.78 12.61
CA ASN A 293 7.94 87.80 11.40
C ASN A 293 8.66 87.15 10.20
N GLU A 294 9.95 87.42 10.03
CA GLU A 294 10.76 86.81 8.98
C GLU A 294 10.97 85.30 9.19
N LEU A 295 11.34 84.86 10.40
CA LEU A 295 11.48 83.44 10.74
C LEU A 295 10.15 82.68 10.55
N ARG A 296 9.04 83.32 10.91
CA ARG A 296 7.69 82.77 10.72
C ARG A 296 7.32 82.67 9.24
N LYS A 297 7.78 83.62 8.42
CA LYS A 297 7.61 83.57 6.96
C LYS A 297 8.43 82.42 6.36
N GLN A 298 9.70 82.29 6.73
CA GLN A 298 10.56 81.17 6.29
C GLN A 298 9.99 79.79 6.70
N LEU A 299 9.46 79.66 7.93
CA LEU A 299 8.79 78.45 8.39
C LEU A 299 7.52 78.14 7.58
N ASN A 300 6.73 79.16 7.23
CA ASN A 300 5.54 78.99 6.38
C ASN A 300 5.89 78.64 4.93
N ASP A 301 6.97 79.21 4.39
CA ASP A 301 7.45 78.94 3.04
C ASP A 301 8.01 77.50 2.94
N MET A 302 8.76 77.02 3.95
CA MET A 302 9.22 75.62 4.05
C MET A 302 8.11 74.61 4.39
N GLY A 303 7.17 75.02 5.26
CA GLY A 303 6.04 74.19 5.68
C GLY A 303 4.96 74.03 4.62
N GLY A 304 4.97 74.90 3.60
CA GLY A 304 4.06 74.97 2.47
C GLY A 304 2.58 75.18 2.85
N LYS A 305 1.83 75.91 2.03
CA LYS A 305 0.36 75.84 2.09
C LYS A 305 -0.05 74.45 1.65
N ALA A 306 -0.86 73.76 2.46
CA ALA A 306 -1.47 72.48 2.11
C ALA A 306 -2.19 72.61 0.75
N GLY A 307 -1.51 72.22 -0.32
CA GLY A 307 -1.96 72.52 -1.67
C GLY A 307 -3.05 71.56 -2.12
N VAL A 308 -4.25 72.10 -2.34
CA VAL A 308 -4.96 71.78 -3.58
C VAL A 308 -4.02 72.16 -4.71
N VAL A 309 -3.49 71.14 -5.41
CA VAL A 309 -2.77 71.36 -6.67
C VAL A 309 -3.83 71.79 -7.69
N VAL A 310 -3.88 73.07 -8.03
CA VAL A 310 -4.67 73.55 -9.16
C VAL A 310 -3.80 73.38 -10.42
N PRO A 311 -4.17 72.50 -11.36
CA PRO A 311 -3.43 72.38 -12.61
C PRO A 311 -3.75 73.59 -13.48
N GLY A 312 -2.76 74.46 -13.72
CA GLY A 312 -2.90 75.52 -14.73
C GLY A 312 -2.11 76.81 -14.53
N SER A 313 -1.46 77.06 -13.38
CA SER A 313 -0.65 78.28 -13.22
C SER A 313 0.80 78.05 -13.66
N ALA A 314 1.07 78.31 -14.94
CA ALA A 314 2.42 78.50 -15.45
C ALA A 314 3.03 79.75 -14.79
N GLY A 315 3.85 79.54 -13.75
CA GLY A 315 4.59 80.63 -13.10
C GLY A 315 4.97 80.37 -11.65
N ALA A 316 5.82 79.37 -11.40
CA ALA A 316 6.63 79.29 -10.16
C ALA A 316 7.78 78.30 -10.35
N ALA A 317 8.85 78.75 -11.00
CA ALA A 317 10.16 78.12 -10.83
C ALA A 317 10.68 78.47 -9.43
N ASP A 318 10.31 77.71 -8.39
CA ASP A 318 11.15 77.52 -7.18
C ASP A 318 10.59 76.58 -6.09
N SER A 319 9.44 75.94 -6.26
CA SER A 319 8.98 74.90 -5.30
C SER A 319 9.58 73.54 -5.68
N LEU A 320 10.91 73.45 -5.65
CA LEU A 320 11.67 72.24 -5.96
C LEU A 320 11.47 71.11 -4.91
N TYR A 321 10.76 71.41 -3.82
CA TYR A 321 10.57 70.50 -2.70
C TYR A 321 9.12 70.42 -2.23
N PRO A 322 8.64 69.21 -1.86
CA PRO A 322 7.34 69.05 -1.25
C PRO A 322 7.30 69.70 0.14
N SER A 323 6.12 70.18 0.51
CA SER A 323 5.88 70.79 1.82
C SER A 323 6.13 69.81 2.97
N ILE A 324 6.75 70.26 4.07
CA ILE A 324 7.14 69.38 5.20
C ILE A 324 5.95 68.61 5.79
N ARG A 325 4.74 69.16 5.71
CA ARG A 325 3.50 68.49 6.18
C ARG A 325 3.09 67.29 5.30
N GLN A 326 3.49 67.26 4.04
CA GLN A 326 3.15 66.19 3.11
C GLN A 326 4.21 65.08 3.09
N LEU A 327 5.43 65.34 3.58
CA LEU A 327 6.53 64.38 3.63
C LEU A 327 6.17 63.04 4.31
N PRO A 328 5.46 63.00 5.46
CA PRO A 328 5.09 61.72 6.07
C PRO A 328 4.13 60.90 5.20
N ILE A 329 3.17 61.56 4.53
CA ILE A 329 2.16 60.92 3.68
C ILE A 329 2.82 60.40 2.40
N LEU A 330 3.72 61.17 1.80
CA LEU A 330 4.53 60.79 0.64
C LEU A 330 5.47 59.63 0.98
N GLY A 331 6.09 59.64 2.16
CA GLY A 331 6.98 58.56 2.61
C GLY A 331 6.25 57.23 2.84
N VAL A 332 5.05 57.27 3.44
CA VAL A 332 4.22 56.06 3.65
C VAL A 332 3.75 55.48 2.31
N THR A 333 3.19 56.32 1.44
CA THR A 333 2.72 55.88 0.11
C THR A 333 3.86 55.36 -0.77
N TYR A 334 5.03 56.02 -0.75
CA TYR A 334 6.23 55.51 -1.40
C TYR A 334 6.64 54.13 -0.87
N ALA A 335 6.72 53.98 0.46
CA ALA A 335 7.11 52.72 1.09
C ALA A 335 6.13 51.59 0.78
N ASP A 336 4.83 51.89 0.70
CA ASP A 336 3.81 50.92 0.32
C ASP A 336 3.93 50.47 -1.14
N LEU A 337 4.10 51.40 -2.07
CA LEU A 337 4.29 51.08 -3.50
C LEU A 337 5.61 50.34 -3.75
N TYR A 338 6.69 50.77 -3.10
CA TYR A 338 7.98 50.08 -3.15
C TYR A 338 7.88 48.66 -2.61
N ARG A 339 7.26 48.49 -1.43
CA ARG A 339 7.02 47.18 -0.83
C ARG A 339 6.15 46.29 -1.72
N LYS A 340 5.07 46.81 -2.29
CA LYS A 340 4.19 46.08 -3.22
C LYS A 340 4.99 45.58 -4.43
N THR A 341 5.78 46.46 -5.05
CA THR A 341 6.63 46.12 -6.21
C THR A 341 7.68 45.07 -5.83
N LYS A 342 8.35 45.23 -4.68
CA LYS A 342 9.37 44.30 -4.20
C LYS A 342 8.79 42.91 -3.87
N ILE A 343 7.58 42.86 -3.30
CA ILE A 343 6.87 41.60 -3.04
C ILE A 343 6.59 40.89 -4.36
N GLN A 344 6.02 41.58 -5.34
CA GLN A 344 5.70 40.98 -6.64
C GLN A 344 6.96 40.52 -7.38
N GLU A 345 8.05 41.28 -7.31
CA GLU A 345 9.35 40.90 -7.87
C GLU A 345 9.86 39.60 -7.24
N THR A 346 9.83 39.51 -5.91
CA THR A 346 10.27 38.30 -5.19
C THR A 346 9.38 37.09 -5.50
N VAL A 347 8.06 37.28 -5.60
CA VAL A 347 7.13 36.21 -6.00
C VAL A 347 7.37 35.78 -7.44
N PHE A 348 7.63 36.72 -8.34
CA PHE A 348 7.96 36.41 -9.74
C PHE A 348 9.26 35.62 -9.86
N GLU A 349 10.32 36.04 -9.16
CA GLU A 349 11.61 35.32 -9.14
C GLU A 349 11.46 33.89 -8.62
N THR A 350 10.80 33.71 -7.48
CA THR A 350 10.61 32.39 -6.87
C THR A 350 9.75 31.46 -7.76
N LEU A 351 8.66 31.97 -8.34
CA LEU A 351 7.84 31.20 -9.28
C LEU A 351 8.59 30.88 -10.58
N THR A 352 9.43 31.79 -11.06
CA THR A 352 10.27 31.55 -12.25
C THR A 352 11.24 30.40 -11.99
N GLN A 353 11.90 30.39 -10.83
CA GLN A 353 12.78 29.28 -10.43
C GLN A 353 12.03 27.96 -10.33
N GLN A 354 10.84 27.95 -9.72
CA GLN A 354 10.00 26.77 -9.63
C GLN A 354 9.52 26.29 -11.01
N TYR A 355 9.14 27.21 -11.90
CA TYR A 355 8.70 26.89 -13.26
C TYR A 355 9.81 26.23 -14.08
N GLU A 356 11.03 26.77 -14.03
CA GLU A 356 12.16 26.17 -14.75
C GLU A 356 12.54 24.80 -14.16
N LEU A 357 12.45 24.63 -12.83
CA LEU A 357 12.62 23.32 -12.20
C LEU A 357 11.53 22.34 -12.67
N ALA A 358 10.27 22.76 -12.69
CA ALA A 358 9.15 21.94 -13.15
C ALA A 358 9.30 21.56 -14.64
N LYS A 359 9.80 22.46 -15.48
CA LYS A 359 10.10 22.19 -16.89
C LYS A 359 11.21 21.16 -17.07
N VAL A 360 12.27 21.25 -16.26
CA VAL A 360 13.33 20.23 -16.23
C VAL A 360 12.79 18.90 -15.72
N GLN A 361 11.92 18.93 -14.71
CA GLN A 361 11.31 17.73 -14.15
C GLN A 361 10.40 17.03 -15.17
N GLU A 362 9.51 17.76 -15.85
CA GLU A 362 8.67 17.22 -16.94
C GLU A 362 9.54 16.60 -18.06
N ALA A 363 10.66 17.22 -18.42
CA ALA A 363 11.57 16.68 -19.43
C ALA A 363 12.37 15.44 -18.94
N LYS A 364 12.64 15.33 -17.65
CA LYS A 364 13.33 14.17 -17.03
C LYS A 364 12.39 13.01 -16.74
N GLU A 365 11.11 13.27 -16.60
CA GLU A 365 10.11 12.30 -16.15
C GLU A 365 9.65 11.42 -17.31
N THR A 366 10.51 10.47 -17.70
CA THR A 366 10.12 9.24 -18.41
C THR A 366 10.15 8.07 -17.44
N PRO A 367 9.12 7.85 -16.62
CA PRO A 367 9.08 6.72 -15.71
C PRO A 367 8.69 5.47 -16.50
N SER A 368 9.68 4.90 -17.17
CA SER A 368 9.55 3.55 -17.67
C SER A 368 9.84 2.57 -16.54
N VAL A 369 8.89 1.68 -16.25
CA VAL A 369 9.18 0.51 -15.41
C VAL A 369 10.28 -0.28 -16.10
N LYS A 370 11.41 -0.50 -15.43
CA LYS A 370 12.53 -1.25 -16.01
C LYS A 370 12.20 -2.74 -15.94
N VAL A 371 12.03 -3.35 -17.09
CA VAL A 371 11.88 -4.80 -17.19
C VAL A 371 13.24 -5.44 -16.91
N LEU A 372 13.32 -6.22 -15.83
CA LEU A 372 14.55 -6.95 -15.48
C LEU A 372 14.63 -8.22 -16.32
N ASP A 373 13.57 -9.03 -16.25
CA ASP A 373 13.41 -10.25 -17.04
C ASP A 373 12.08 -10.19 -17.78
N ALA A 374 12.12 -10.32 -19.11
CA ALA A 374 10.93 -10.36 -19.95
C ALA A 374 10.10 -11.64 -19.71
N PRO A 375 8.79 -11.64 -20.04
CA PRO A 375 7.94 -12.81 -19.86
C PRO A 375 8.48 -14.03 -20.60
N ASN A 376 8.82 -15.08 -19.85
CA ASN A 376 9.34 -16.31 -20.41
C ASN A 376 8.26 -17.13 -21.12
N PHE A 377 8.65 -17.88 -22.16
CA PHE A 377 7.77 -18.85 -22.79
C PHE A 377 7.77 -20.15 -21.96
N PRO A 378 6.63 -20.57 -21.38
CA PRO A 378 6.61 -21.72 -20.50
C PRO A 378 6.75 -23.04 -21.25
N GLU A 379 7.89 -23.71 -21.09
CA GLU A 379 8.17 -25.02 -21.69
C GLU A 379 7.54 -26.18 -20.91
N ARG A 380 7.36 -26.01 -19.59
CA ARG A 380 6.83 -27.04 -18.69
C ARG A 380 5.46 -26.64 -18.14
N LYS A 381 4.63 -27.65 -17.92
CA LYS A 381 3.32 -27.54 -17.26
C LYS A 381 3.50 -27.24 -15.78
N SER A 382 2.84 -26.20 -15.26
CA SER A 382 2.86 -25.83 -13.82
C SER A 382 1.84 -26.63 -13.01
N PHE A 383 0.62 -26.78 -13.52
CA PHE A 383 -0.49 -27.45 -12.82
C PHE A 383 -1.37 -28.28 -13.76
N PRO A 384 -1.96 -29.41 -13.33
CA PRO A 384 -1.75 -30.17 -12.09
C PRO A 384 -0.57 -31.18 -12.11
N PRO A 385 0.05 -31.46 -10.95
CA PRO A 385 1.04 -32.52 -10.77
C PRO A 385 0.35 -33.90 -10.81
N ARG A 386 0.15 -34.44 -12.02
CA ARG A 386 -0.62 -35.68 -12.27
C ARG A 386 -0.16 -36.86 -11.43
N ILE A 387 1.16 -37.04 -11.27
CA ILE A 387 1.74 -38.15 -10.51
C ILE A 387 1.34 -38.06 -9.03
N LEU A 388 1.35 -36.86 -8.45
CA LEU A 388 0.97 -36.64 -7.05
C LEU A 388 -0.52 -36.95 -6.83
N ILE A 389 -1.40 -36.50 -7.73
CA ILE A 389 -2.85 -36.79 -7.65
C ILE A 389 -3.11 -38.29 -7.73
N ILE A 390 -2.50 -38.98 -8.69
CA ILE A 390 -2.66 -40.43 -8.87
C ILE A 390 -2.18 -41.18 -7.62
N PHE A 391 -1.02 -40.80 -7.07
CA PHE A 391 -0.48 -41.40 -5.85
C PHE A 391 -1.40 -41.18 -4.65
N LEU A 392 -1.92 -39.97 -4.47
CA LEU A 392 -2.82 -39.63 -3.36
C LEU A 392 -4.15 -40.41 -3.48
N CYS A 393 -4.74 -40.49 -4.67
CA CYS A 393 -5.92 -41.31 -4.93
C CYS A 393 -5.69 -42.79 -4.66
N ALA A 394 -4.54 -43.34 -5.08
CA ALA A 394 -4.20 -44.74 -4.83
C ALA A 394 -3.99 -45.03 -3.33
N CYS A 395 -3.31 -44.14 -2.61
CA CYS A 395 -3.12 -44.24 -1.17
C CYS A 395 -4.45 -44.17 -0.42
N PHE A 396 -5.33 -43.22 -0.80
CA PHE A 396 -6.66 -43.10 -0.22
C PHE A 396 -7.51 -44.35 -0.47
N ALA A 397 -7.51 -44.89 -1.69
CA ALA A 397 -8.23 -46.12 -2.01
C ALA A 397 -7.71 -47.32 -1.20
N LEU A 398 -6.40 -47.43 -1.02
CA LEU A 398 -5.80 -48.48 -0.20
C LEU A 398 -6.21 -48.35 1.26
N ALA A 399 -6.16 -47.14 1.84
CA ALA A 399 -6.57 -46.88 3.21
C ALA A 399 -8.06 -47.19 3.43
N ALA A 400 -8.93 -46.74 2.52
CA ALA A 400 -10.36 -47.05 2.54
C ALA A 400 -10.63 -48.56 2.39
N GLY A 401 -9.88 -49.24 1.52
CA GLY A 401 -9.94 -50.69 1.35
C GLY A 401 -9.51 -51.46 2.60
N ALA A 402 -8.40 -51.05 3.24
CA ALA A 402 -7.94 -51.65 4.48
C ALA A 402 -8.94 -51.44 5.62
N PHE A 403 -9.49 -50.23 5.73
CA PHE A 403 -10.55 -49.91 6.68
C PHE A 403 -11.80 -50.78 6.45
N TRP A 404 -12.25 -50.91 5.19
CA TRP A 404 -13.37 -51.76 4.84
C TRP A 404 -13.14 -53.22 5.22
N VAL A 405 -11.95 -53.75 4.93
CA VAL A 405 -11.59 -55.14 5.26
C VAL A 405 -11.58 -55.38 6.77
N ILE A 406 -11.05 -54.45 7.56
CA ILE A 406 -11.06 -54.53 9.03
C ILE A 406 -12.49 -54.42 9.57
N ALA A 407 -13.26 -53.42 9.11
CA ALA A 407 -14.63 -53.20 9.56
C ALA A 407 -15.54 -54.38 9.21
N HIS A 408 -15.42 -54.93 8.01
CA HIS A 408 -16.15 -56.12 7.59
C HIS A 408 -15.72 -57.36 8.38
N GLY A 409 -14.41 -57.53 8.62
CA GLY A 409 -13.89 -58.60 9.47
C GLY A 409 -14.40 -58.54 10.91
N GLN A 410 -14.48 -57.34 11.50
CA GLN A 410 -15.07 -57.13 12.82
C GLN A 410 -16.58 -57.37 12.82
N TRP A 411 -17.30 -56.86 11.81
CA TRP A 411 -18.75 -57.03 11.68
C TRP A 411 -19.19 -58.51 11.59
N GLN A 412 -18.39 -59.34 10.93
CA GLN A 412 -18.61 -60.78 10.83
C GLN A 412 -18.28 -61.55 12.11
N ARG A 413 -17.35 -61.04 12.93
CA ARG A 413 -16.94 -61.65 14.20
C ARG A 413 -17.82 -61.25 15.39
N ILE A 414 -18.60 -60.17 15.27
CA ILE A 414 -19.58 -59.77 16.29
C ILE A 414 -20.80 -60.71 16.19
N ASP A 415 -21.03 -61.49 17.26
CA ASP A 415 -22.18 -62.38 17.43
C ASP A 415 -23.53 -61.67 17.19
N ALA A 416 -24.51 -62.41 16.69
CA ALA A 416 -25.84 -61.90 16.34
C ALA A 416 -26.61 -61.25 17.50
N HIS A 417 -26.25 -61.54 18.75
CA HIS A 417 -26.91 -61.04 19.96
C HIS A 417 -26.17 -59.86 20.65
N ASN A 418 -25.12 -59.30 20.02
CA ASN A 418 -24.40 -58.16 20.60
C ASN A 418 -25.20 -56.85 20.46
N PRO A 419 -25.35 -56.05 21.55
CA PRO A 419 -26.19 -54.84 21.55
C PRO A 419 -25.74 -53.77 20.55
N ARG A 420 -24.43 -53.71 20.23
CA ARG A 420 -23.87 -52.79 19.22
C ARG A 420 -24.34 -53.10 17.79
N LYS A 421 -24.53 -54.38 17.45
CA LYS A 421 -24.95 -54.81 16.12
C LYS A 421 -26.45 -54.56 15.92
N ILE A 422 -27.25 -54.85 16.95
CA ILE A 422 -28.69 -54.57 16.99
C ILE A 422 -28.93 -53.06 16.89
N PHE A 423 -28.21 -52.23 17.64
CA PHE A 423 -28.33 -50.77 17.54
C PHE A 423 -28.00 -50.22 16.15
N VAL A 424 -26.92 -50.69 15.50
CA VAL A 424 -26.59 -50.25 14.13
C VAL A 424 -27.65 -50.72 13.12
N GLN A 425 -28.18 -51.92 13.30
CA GLN A 425 -29.28 -52.44 12.46
C GLN A 425 -30.57 -51.64 12.67
N ASP A 426 -30.91 -51.29 13.91
CA ASP A 426 -32.08 -50.47 14.25
C ASP A 426 -31.94 -49.04 13.70
N VAL A 427 -30.78 -48.40 13.89
CA VAL A 427 -30.48 -47.09 13.29
C VAL A 427 -30.57 -47.15 11.78
N PHE A 428 -30.03 -48.21 11.14
CA PHE A 428 -30.11 -48.39 9.69
C PHE A 428 -31.56 -48.60 9.23
N HIS A 429 -32.36 -49.39 9.93
CA HIS A 429 -33.77 -49.61 9.64
C HIS A 429 -34.59 -48.32 9.78
N VAL A 430 -34.35 -47.54 10.83
CA VAL A 430 -35.02 -46.24 11.05
C VAL A 430 -34.61 -45.22 9.99
N CYS A 431 -33.32 -45.13 9.64
CA CYS A 431 -32.85 -44.22 8.59
C CYS A 431 -33.39 -44.61 7.21
N ASN A 432 -33.45 -45.91 6.91
CA ASN A 432 -33.97 -46.42 5.64
C ASN A 432 -35.51 -46.27 5.53
N GLN A 433 -36.24 -46.31 6.65
CA GLN A 433 -37.67 -45.99 6.68
C GLN A 433 -37.95 -44.48 6.59
N ALA A 434 -37.04 -43.64 7.10
CA ALA A 434 -37.18 -42.18 7.09
C ALA A 434 -36.75 -41.52 5.76
N MET A 435 -36.10 -42.24 4.84
CA MET A 435 -35.54 -41.66 3.61
C MET A 435 -36.33 -42.12 2.36
N PRO A 436 -37.11 -41.23 1.71
CA PRO A 436 -37.97 -41.59 0.58
C PRO A 436 -37.16 -41.61 -0.73
N TRP A 437 -36.27 -42.59 -0.91
CA TRP A 437 -35.54 -42.79 -2.17
C TRP A 437 -36.07 -43.98 -2.98
N SER A 438 -37.37 -44.28 -2.86
CA SER A 438 -38.04 -45.26 -3.72
C SER A 438 -39.52 -44.90 -3.96
N PRO A 439 -39.84 -44.09 -4.98
CA PRO A 439 -41.11 -44.24 -5.66
C PRO A 439 -41.06 -45.44 -6.63
N PRO A 440 -42.18 -46.17 -6.82
CA PRO A 440 -42.22 -47.40 -7.59
C PRO A 440 -42.28 -47.07 -9.08
N ASN A 441 -41.16 -46.76 -9.73
CA ASN A 441 -41.05 -46.86 -11.19
C ASN A 441 -39.60 -46.82 -11.71
N GLY A 442 -39.06 -48.02 -11.93
CA GLY A 442 -38.27 -48.42 -13.10
C GLY A 442 -37.08 -47.60 -13.58
N SER A 443 -35.87 -47.97 -13.15
CA SER A 443 -34.69 -47.94 -14.03
C SER A 443 -33.82 -49.20 -13.85
N ARG A 444 -33.42 -49.84 -14.96
CA ARG A 444 -32.69 -51.14 -14.97
C ARG A 444 -31.32 -51.07 -14.28
N TRP A 445 -30.77 -49.88 -14.09
CA TRP A 445 -29.52 -49.63 -13.37
C TRP A 445 -29.66 -49.79 -11.85
N GLN A 446 -30.82 -49.47 -11.27
CA GLN A 446 -31.06 -49.59 -9.82
C GLN A 446 -31.37 -51.04 -9.39
N ALA A 447 -31.94 -51.87 -10.27
CA ALA A 447 -32.08 -53.30 -10.01
C ALA A 447 -30.72 -54.03 -9.99
N ALA A 448 -29.73 -53.52 -10.72
CA ALA A 448 -28.38 -54.06 -10.74
C ALA A 448 -27.60 -53.72 -9.47
N THR A 449 -27.74 -52.50 -8.95
CA THR A 449 -27.10 -52.09 -7.68
C THR A 449 -27.73 -52.82 -6.49
N HIS A 450 -29.06 -52.96 -6.43
CA HIS A 450 -29.73 -53.75 -5.38
C HIS A 450 -29.35 -55.24 -5.43
N ARG A 451 -29.28 -55.87 -6.62
CA ARG A 451 -28.83 -57.27 -6.75
C ARG A 451 -27.35 -57.48 -6.43
N ALA A 452 -26.48 -56.53 -6.77
CA ALA A 452 -25.08 -56.58 -6.39
C ALA A 452 -24.91 -56.44 -4.87
N TRP A 453 -25.69 -55.55 -4.24
CA TRP A 453 -25.67 -55.34 -2.79
C TRP A 453 -26.23 -56.53 -1.99
N VAL A 454 -27.33 -57.14 -2.44
CA VAL A 454 -27.88 -58.35 -1.79
C VAL A 454 -26.95 -59.55 -1.94
N ARG A 455 -26.24 -59.70 -3.08
CA ARG A 455 -25.21 -60.74 -3.27
C ARG A 455 -23.97 -60.56 -2.40
N ILE A 456 -23.64 -59.32 -2.01
CA ILE A 456 -22.52 -59.04 -1.10
C ILE A 456 -22.85 -59.47 0.33
N VAL A 457 -24.14 -59.43 0.73
CA VAL A 457 -24.59 -59.75 2.09
C VAL A 457 -25.00 -61.23 2.26
N GLN A 458 -25.47 -61.90 1.21
CA GLN A 458 -25.89 -63.32 1.28
C GLN A 458 -25.02 -64.24 0.42
N ARG A 459 -23.98 -64.82 1.02
CA ARG A 459 -23.45 -66.14 0.61
C ARG A 459 -23.67 -67.14 1.76
N PRO A 460 -24.59 -68.11 1.65
CA PRO A 460 -24.68 -69.20 2.62
C PRO A 460 -23.56 -70.23 2.39
N LYS A 461 -23.19 -70.92 3.48
CA LYS A 461 -22.23 -72.03 3.55
C LYS A 461 -22.54 -73.09 2.48
N ALA A 462 -21.52 -73.52 1.74
CA ALA A 462 -21.56 -74.80 1.05
C ALA A 462 -21.45 -75.90 2.11
N VAL A 463 -22.52 -76.68 2.29
CA VAL A 463 -22.49 -77.94 3.03
C VAL A 463 -21.87 -78.98 2.10
N VAL A 464 -20.81 -79.61 2.58
CA VAL A 464 -20.19 -80.80 1.99
C VAL A 464 -21.00 -81.99 2.48
N ASP A 465 -21.56 -82.76 1.54
CA ASP A 465 -21.89 -84.17 1.75
C ASP A 465 -20.78 -85.03 1.11
#